data_AF-A0A963T612-F1
#
_entry.id   AF-A0A963T612-F1
#
_cell.length_a   1.000
_cell.length_b   1.000
_cell.length_c   1.000
_cell.angle_alpha   90.00
_cell.angle_beta   90.00
_cell.angle_gamma   90.00
#
_symmetry.space_group_name_H-M   'P 1'
#
loop_
_entity.id
_entity.type
_entity.pdbx_description
1 polymer ?
#
loop_
_entity_poly.entity_id
_entity_poly.type
_entity_poly.pdbx_seq_one_letter_code
_entity_poly.pdbx_strand_id
1 'polypeptide(L)' 'KFKVQVAIQGEELRVTGKKRDDLQEVIAFVKTLKIDQPLQFKNFRD' A
#
# COMPACT_ATOMS: atom_id res chain seq x y z
N LYS A 1 1.98 -3.93 -14.22
CA LYS A 1 1.06 -2.81 -13.92
C LYS A 1 0.19 -3.27 -12.76
N PHE A 2 0.48 -2.83 -11.54
CA PHE A 2 -0.24 -3.29 -10.35
C PHE A 2 -1.74 -3.02 -10.49
N LYS A 3 -2.58 -4.01 -10.22
CA LYS A 3 -4.05 -3.85 -10.19
C LYS A 3 -4.50 -3.39 -8.81
N VAL A 4 -3.83 -2.37 -8.29
CA VAL A 4 -4.21 -1.69 -7.06
C VAL A 4 -4.67 -0.28 -7.37
N GLN A 5 -5.65 0.18 -6.62
CA GLN A 5 -6.14 1.53 -6.62
C GLN A 5 -5.60 2.22 -5.37
N VAL A 6 -4.98 3.37 -5.56
CA VAL A 6 -4.38 4.15 -4.48
C VAL A 6 -5.21 5.42 -4.32
N ALA A 7 -5.64 5.71 -3.10
CA ALA A 7 -6.38 6.90 -2.75
C ALA A 7 -5.66 7.64 -1.63
N ILE A 8 -5.50 8.96 -1.79
CA ILE A 8 -4.91 9.84 -0.78
C ILE A 8 -6.05 10.39 0.08
N GLN A 9 -6.02 10.12 1.38
CA GLN A 9 -7.00 10.59 2.36
C GLN A 9 -6.30 11.52 3.35
N GLY A 10 -6.18 12.80 2.97
CA GLY A 10 -5.45 13.78 3.77
C GLY A 10 -3.97 13.41 3.86
N GLU A 11 -3.54 12.99 5.05
CA GLU A 11 -2.17 12.54 5.33
C GLU A 11 -2.00 11.01 5.25
N GLU A 12 -3.08 10.25 5.04
CA GLU A 12 -3.07 8.80 4.95
C GLU A 12 -3.18 8.31 3.49
N LEU A 13 -2.52 7.19 3.21
CA LEU A 13 -2.49 6.56 1.89
C LEU A 13 -3.25 5.23 1.95
N ARG A 14 -4.43 5.18 1.32
CA ARG A 14 -5.26 3.98 1.24
C ARG A 14 -4.94 3.21 -0.04
N VAL A 15 -4.55 1.95 0.10
CA VAL A 15 -4.31 1.05 -1.01
C VAL A 15 -5.41 -0.01 -1.02
N THR A 16 -6.16 -0.10 -2.12
CA THR A 16 -7.24 -1.07 -2.34
C THR A 16 -6.89 -1.94 -3.55
N GLY A 17 -6.97 -3.26 -3.44
CA GLY A 17 -6.66 -4.17 -4.53
C GLY A 17 -7.71 -5.26 -4.61
N LYS A 18 -8.04 -5.73 -5.82
CA LYS A 18 -8.93 -6.89 -6.01
C LYS A 18 -8.24 -8.22 -5.70
N LYS A 19 -6.91 -8.23 -5.69
CA LYS A 19 -6.08 -9.41 -5.44
C LYS A 19 -5.15 -9.12 -4.27
N ARG A 20 -5.02 -10.08 -3.36
CA ARG A 20 -4.08 -10.01 -2.23
C ARG A 20 -2.62 -10.03 -2.70
N ASP A 21 -2.29 -10.76 -3.76
CA ASP A 21 -0.93 -10.76 -4.33
C ASP A 21 -0.47 -9.35 -4.74
N ASP A 22 -1.30 -8.63 -5.49
CA ASP A 22 -1.01 -7.24 -5.91
C ASP A 22 -0.80 -6.32 -4.69
N LEU A 23 -1.58 -6.50 -3.61
CA LEU A 23 -1.42 -5.73 -2.37
C LEU A 23 -0.09 -6.06 -1.66
N GLN A 24 0.28 -7.34 -1.59
CA GLN A 24 1.53 -7.78 -0.97
C GLN A 24 2.76 -7.32 -1.77
N GLU A 25 2.71 -7.40 -3.10
CA GLU A 25 3.78 -6.91 -3.99
C GLU A 25 4.00 -5.40 -3.81
N VAL A 26 2.92 -4.61 -3.71
CA VAL A 26 3.02 -3.16 -3.49
C VAL A 26 3.60 -2.83 -2.12
N ILE A 27 3.22 -3.56 -1.07
CA ILE A 27 3.81 -3.40 0.27
C ILE A 27 5.30 -3.75 0.25
N ALA A 28 5.68 -4.83 -0.43
CA ALA A 28 7.08 -5.23 -0.58
C ALA A 28 7.89 -4.16 -1.34
N PHE A 29 7.33 -3.62 -2.43
CA PHE A 29 7.91 -2.54 -3.22
C PHE A 29 8.07 -1.24 -2.42
N VAL A 30 7.06 -0.87 -1.63
CA VAL A 30 7.11 0.30 -0.76
C VAL A 30 8.13 0.13 0.38
N LYS A 31 8.30 -1.10 0.89
CA LYS A 31 9.35 -1.41 1.87
C LYS A 31 10.76 -1.34 1.26
N THR A 32 10.95 -1.74 0.01
CA THR A 32 12.25 -1.63 -0.68
C THR A 32 12.60 -0.21 -1.09
N LEU A 33 11.61 0.68 -1.23
CA LEU A 33 11.82 2.11 -1.53
C LEU A 33 12.56 2.90 -0.44
N LYS A 34 12.91 2.27 0.71
CA LYS A 34 13.64 2.91 1.84
C LYS A 34 13.11 4.32 2.13
N ILE A 35 11.80 4.43 2.34
CA ILE A 35 11.20 5.69 2.78
C ILE A 35 11.68 5.91 4.22
N ASP A 36 12.38 7.02 4.44
CA ASP A 36 13.01 7.40 5.72
C ASP A 36 11.97 7.63 6.83
N GLN A 37 10.71 7.84 6.43
CA GLN A 37 9.56 8.00 7.31
C GLN A 37 9.00 6.63 7.75
N PRO A 38 8.68 6.41 9.04
CA PRO A 38 8.06 5.18 9.51
C PRO A 38 6.67 4.99 8.89
N LEU A 39 6.60 4.18 7.83
CA LEU A 39 5.33 3.80 7.20
C LEU A 39 4.57 2.82 8.09
N GLN A 40 3.37 3.20 8.48
CA GLN A 40 2.48 2.35 9.26
C GLN A 40 1.39 1.79 8.35
N PHE A 41 1.49 0.50 8.02
CA PHE A 41 0.43 -0.21 7.31
C PHE A 41 -0.63 -0.62 8.34
N LYS A 42 -1.69 0.18 8.47
CA LYS A 42 -2.81 -0.05 9.37
C LYS A 42 -4.09 -0.33 8.57
N ASN A 43 -5.06 -0.99 9.21
CA ASN A 43 -6.40 -1.17 8.67
C ASN A 43 -6.47 -2.08 7.41
N PHE A 44 -5.90 -3.29 7.50
CA PHE A 44 -6.13 -4.35 6.52
C PHE A 44 -7.60 -4.75 6.54
N ARG A 45 -8.33 -4.47 5.47
CA ARG A 45 -9.73 -4.88 5.28
C ARG A 45 -9.81 -5.84 4.09
N ASP A 46 -10.67 -6.84 4.19
CA ASP A 46 -10.93 -7.80 3.11
C ASP A 46 -11.68 -7.14 1.95
#